data_AF-A0A2V8F740-F1
#
_entry.id   AF-A0A2V8F740-F1
#
_cell.length_a   1.000
_cell.length_b   1.000
_cell.length_c   1.000
_cell.angle_alpha   90.00
_cell.angle_beta   90.00
_cell.angle_gamma   90.00
#
_symmetry.space_group_name_H-M   'P 1'
#
loop_
_entity.id
_entity.type
_entity.pdbx_description
1 polymer ?
#
loop_
_entity_poly.entity_id
_entity_poly.type
_entity_poly.pdbx_seq_one_letter_code
_entity_poly.pdbx_strand_id
1 'polypeptide(L)'
;MYGSTHTDSLEVLVPRTRQFVSLRVPYPMGFFPRSANGRIDNRSTGWKGKGLWADYGSYAGWHIEGDPGTLPKVVKFQMRPNPLAK
;
A
#
# COMPACT_ATOMS: atom_id res chain seq x y z
N MET A 1 6.22 -7.25 6.01
CA MET A 1 6.07 -5.79 5.85
C MET A 1 5.25 -5.34 7.03
N TYR A 2 5.65 -4.28 7.71
CA TYR A 2 4.92 -3.75 8.85
C TYR A 2 4.59 -2.29 8.56
N GLY A 3 3.32 -1.92 8.68
CA GLY A 3 2.92 -0.52 8.70
C GLY A 3 3.20 0.03 10.09
N SER A 4 3.91 1.16 10.17
CA SER A 4 4.01 1.86 11.46
C SER A 4 2.69 2.59 11.72
N THR A 5 2.31 2.70 12.99
CA THR A 5 1.07 3.40 13.36
C THR A 5 1.28 4.91 13.21
N HIS A 6 0.40 5.60 12.48
CA HIS A 6 0.49 7.04 12.16
C HIS A 6 1.65 7.45 11.23
N THR A 7 2.14 6.56 10.37
CA THR A 7 3.03 6.96 9.27
C THR A 7 2.31 6.85 7.93
N ASP A 8 2.65 7.74 7.00
CA ASP A 8 2.18 7.76 5.61
C ASP A 8 3.06 6.88 4.67
N SER A 9 3.89 6.02 5.26
CA SER A 9 4.84 5.15 4.58
C SER A 9 4.68 3.67 4.94
N LEU A 10 5.02 2.80 4.00
CA LEU A 10 5.21 1.37 4.26
C LEU A 10 6.70 1.07 4.26
N GLU A 11 7.20 0.54 5.38
CA GLU A 11 8.61 0.16 5.49
C GLU A 11 8.80 -1.31 5.06
N VAL A 12 9.68 -1.51 4.09
CA VAL A 12 9.93 -2.82 3.48
C VAL A 12 11.41 -3.16 3.59
N LEU A 13 11.71 -4.29 4.24
CA LEU A 13 13.05 -4.86 4.22
C LEU A 13 13.29 -5.56 2.89
N VAL A 14 14.35 -5.17 2.18
CA VAL A 14 14.81 -5.84 0.97
C VAL A 14 15.79 -6.95 1.40
N PRO A 15 15.45 -8.25 1.29
CA PRO A 15 16.26 -9.32 1.87
C PRO A 15 17.68 -9.41 1.28
N ARG A 16 17.82 -9.05 0.01
CA ARG A 16 19.11 -9.11 -0.71
C ARG A 16 20.11 -8.07 -0.21
N THR A 17 19.65 -6.85 0.06
CA THR A 17 20.51 -5.74 0.49
C THR A 17 20.49 -5.55 2.01
N ARG A 18 19.54 -6.18 2.71
CA ARG A 18 19.26 -5.98 4.14
C ARG A 18 19.00 -4.52 4.51
N GLN A 19 18.54 -3.73 3.55
CA GLN A 19 18.19 -2.33 3.74
C GLN A 19 16.66 -2.16 3.76
N PHE A 20 16.21 -1.18 4.54
CA PHE A 20 14.82 -0.75 4.51
C PHE A 20 14.62 0.23 3.36
N VAL A 21 13.47 0.10 2.71
CA VAL A 21 12.97 1.03 1.71
C VAL A 21 11.61 1.53 2.18
N SER A 22 11.43 2.84 2.15
CA SER A 22 10.17 3.50 2.50
C SER A 22 9.33 3.71 1.25
N LEU A 23 8.16 3.08 1.22
CA LEU A 23 7.15 3.29 0.17
C LEU A 23 6.14 4.32 0.67
N ARG A 24 6.40 5.60 0.39
CA ARG A 24 5.53 6.70 0.78
C ARG A 24 4.43 6.95 -0.25
N VAL A 25 3.22 7.15 0.23
CA VAL A 25 2.07 7.56 -0.59
C VAL A 25 1.74 9.01 -0.23
N PRO A 26 2.19 9.99 -1.03
CA PRO A 26 2.02 11.40 -0.68
C PRO A 26 0.57 11.88 -0.81
N TYR A 27 -0.26 11.14 -1.56
CA TYR A 27 -1.65 11.49 -1.84
C TYR A 27 -2.45 10.22 -2.21
N PRO A 28 -3.74 10.10 -1.84
CA PRO A 28 -4.56 11.04 -1.06
C PRO A 28 -4.05 11.25 0.37
N MET A 29 -4.29 12.44 0.92
CA MET A 29 -3.86 12.74 2.29
C MET A 29 -4.61 11.87 3.29
N GLY A 30 -3.93 11.51 4.38
CA GLY A 30 -4.51 10.69 5.45
C GLY A 30 -4.31 9.18 5.29
N PHE A 31 -3.58 8.72 4.26
CA PHE A 31 -3.28 7.30 4.08
C PHE A 31 -2.35 6.78 5.19
N PHE A 32 -2.94 6.21 6.23
CA PHE A 32 -2.25 5.60 7.36
C PHE A 32 -2.51 4.09 7.39
N PRO A 33 -1.67 3.26 6.74
CA PRO A 33 -1.88 1.83 6.68
C PRO A 33 -1.47 1.14 7.99
N ARG A 34 -2.28 0.19 8.46
CA ARG A 34 -1.97 -0.63 9.64
C ARG A 34 -1.24 -1.91 9.25
N SER A 35 -1.52 -2.43 8.06
CA SER A 35 -0.95 -3.64 7.52
C SER A 35 -0.78 -3.54 6.00
N ALA A 36 0.20 -4.27 5.48
CA ALA A 36 0.36 -4.46 4.06
C ALA A 36 0.81 -5.88 3.75
N ASN A 37 0.09 -6.55 2.87
CA ASN A 37 0.32 -7.96 2.53
C ASN A 37 0.38 -8.14 1.02
N GLY A 38 1.36 -8.92 0.57
CA GLY A 38 1.44 -9.35 -0.83
C GLY A 38 0.35 -10.38 -1.12
N ARG A 39 -0.42 -10.18 -2.19
CA ARG A 39 -1.43 -11.13 -2.67
C ARG A 39 -1.22 -11.45 -4.14
N ILE A 40 -1.53 -12.70 -4.51
CA ILE A 40 -1.58 -13.15 -5.90
C ILE A 40 -3.06 -13.30 -6.26
N ASP A 41 -3.62 -12.29 -6.94
CA ASP A 41 -5.01 -12.27 -7.39
C ASP A 41 -5.21 -13.17 -8.62
N ASN A 42 -4.21 -13.25 -9.51
CA ASN A 42 -4.24 -14.14 -10.67
C ASN A 42 -2.84 -14.68 -10.98
N ARG A 43 -2.70 -16.02 -11.08
CA ARG A 43 -1.42 -16.68 -11.35
C ARG A 43 -1.01 -16.63 -12.83
N SER A 44 -1.95 -16.52 -13.77
CA SER A 44 -1.66 -16.56 -15.22
C SER A 44 -1.20 -15.22 -15.79
N THR A 45 -1.51 -14.10 -15.14
CA THR A 45 -1.24 -12.75 -15.66
C THR A 45 0.12 -12.16 -15.20
N GLY A 46 1.04 -13.01 -14.73
CA GLY A 46 2.39 -12.60 -14.33
C GLY A 46 2.38 -11.54 -13.21
N TRP A 47 3.13 -10.45 -13.41
CA TRP A 47 3.27 -9.37 -12.42
C TRP A 47 1.97 -8.58 -12.18
N LYS A 48 1.09 -8.45 -13.18
CA LYS A 48 -0.20 -7.75 -13.06
C LYS A 48 -1.19 -8.47 -12.13
N GLY A 49 -1.04 -9.79 -12.05
CA GLY A 49 -1.84 -10.63 -11.18
C GLY A 49 -1.38 -10.62 -9.73
N LYS A 50 -0.28 -9.92 -9.42
CA LYS A 50 0.22 -9.74 -8.06
C LYS A 50 -0.04 -8.30 -7.62
N GLY A 51 -0.20 -8.09 -6.32
CA GLY A 51 -0.37 -6.76 -5.75
C GLY A 51 0.01 -6.74 -4.29
N LEU A 52 0.53 -5.60 -3.85
CA LEU A 52 0.62 -5.30 -2.43
C LEU A 52 -0.70 -4.66 -2.02
N TRP A 53 -1.40 -5.27 -1.08
CA TRP A 53 -2.65 -4.78 -0.55
C TRP A 53 -2.44 -4.18 0.83
N ALA A 54 -2.93 -2.97 1.04
CA ALA A 54 -2.89 -2.31 2.33
C ALA A 54 -4.27 -1.77 2.70
N ASP A 55 -4.57 -1.76 3.99
CA ASP A 55 -5.74 -1.07 4.51
C ASP A 55 -5.48 0.44 4.55
N TYR A 56 -6.52 1.21 4.25
CA TYR A 56 -6.60 2.62 4.58
C TYR A 56 -7.35 2.71 5.92
N GLY A 57 -6.65 2.43 7.01
CA GLY A 57 -7.22 2.21 8.35
C GLY A 57 -6.98 3.34 9.35
N SER A 58 -7.17 4.61 8.94
CA SER A 58 -7.09 5.74 9.88
C SER A 58 -8.17 5.62 10.97
N TYR A 59 -7.80 5.87 12.23
CA TYR A 59 -8.77 5.90 13.36
C TYR A 59 -9.81 7.03 13.20
N ALA A 60 -9.41 8.14 12.60
CA ALA A 60 -10.30 9.26 12.29
C ALA A 60 -10.78 9.13 10.84
N GLY A 61 -11.69 8.19 10.59
CA GLY A 61 -12.24 7.94 9.24
C GLY A 61 -12.87 9.18 8.59
N TRP A 62 -13.40 10.11 9.39
CA TRP A 62 -13.97 11.39 8.93
C TRP A 62 -12.91 12.43 8.49
N HIS A 63 -11.62 12.17 8.70
CA HIS A 63 -10.52 12.96 8.14
C HIS A 63 -9.93 12.34 6.86
N ILE A 64 -10.48 11.22 6.39
CA ILE A 64 -10.08 10.62 5.11
C ILE A 64 -10.60 11.52 3.99
N GLU A 65 -9.73 11.77 3.01
CA GLU A 65 -10.08 12.56 1.84
C GLU A 65 -11.27 11.96 1.06
N GLY A 66 -12.31 12.78 0.91
CA GLY A 66 -13.59 12.43 0.31
C GLY A 66 -14.74 13.23 0.93
N ASP A 67 -15.96 12.91 0.52
CA ASP A 67 -17.19 13.51 1.04
C ASP A 67 -17.60 12.92 2.40
N PRO A 68 -18.51 13.59 3.15
CA PRO A 68 -19.09 13.03 4.37
C PRO A 68 -19.64 11.61 4.15
N GLY A 69 -19.27 10.68 5.03
CA GLY A 69 -19.64 9.26 4.91
C GLY A 69 -18.63 8.40 4.14
N THR A 70 -17.47 8.96 3.75
CA THR A 70 -16.38 8.16 3.18
C THR A 70 -15.95 7.05 4.15
N LEU A 71 -15.99 5.81 3.66
CA LEU A 71 -15.59 4.62 4.41
C LEU A 71 -14.09 4.33 4.25
N PRO A 72 -13.49 3.59 5.20
CA PRO A 72 -12.16 3.00 5.04
C PRO A 72 -12.06 2.20 3.74
N LYS A 73 -10.90 2.28 3.09
CA LYS A 73 -10.66 1.67 1.77
C LYS A 73 -9.61 0.57 1.90
N VAL A 74 -9.59 -0.34 0.93
CA VAL A 74 -8.48 -1.26 0.74
C VAL A 74 -7.81 -0.89 -0.57
N VAL A 75 -6.50 -0.65 -0.53
CA VAL A 75 -5.73 -0.13 -1.67
C VAL A 75 -4.82 -1.23 -2.22
N LYS A 76 -4.79 -1.36 -3.56
CA LYS A 76 -3.88 -2.26 -4.28
C LYS A 76 -2.77 -1.46 -4.93
N PHE A 77 -1.53 -1.72 -4.54
CA PHE A 77 -0.33 -1.24 -5.22
C PHE A 77 0.16 -2.30 -6.21
N GLN A 78 0.27 -1.91 -7.48
CA GLN A 78 0.87 -2.74 -8.51
C GLN A 78 2.37 -2.47 -8.58
N MET A 79 3.18 -3.47 -8.21
CA MET A 79 4.63 -3.38 -8.33
C MET A 79 5.06 -3.83 -9.72
N ARG A 80 5.58 -2.88 -10.50
CA ARG A 80 6.08 -3.15 -11.84
C ARG A 80 7.52 -3.69 -11.78
N PRO A 81 7.87 -4.67 -12.62
CA PRO A 81 9.25 -5.17 -12.69
C PRO A 81 10.20 -4.14 -13.33
N ASN A 82 9.67 -3.26 -14.18
CA ASN A 82 10.40 -2.11 -14.73
C ASN A 82 9.41 -0.96 -15.04
N PRO A 83 9.90 0.29 -15.22
CA PRO A 83 9.02 1.45 -15.40
C PRO A 83 8.12 1.40 -16.65
N LEU A 84 8.52 0.66 -17.68
CA LEU A 84 7.82 0.59 -18.97
C LEU A 84 6.99 -0.68 -19.14
N ALA A 85 6.90 -1.53 -18.12
CA ALA A 85 6.16 -2.78 -18.17
C ALA A 85 4.68 -2.47 -18.44
N LYS A 86 4.12 -2.98 -19.54
CA LYS A 86 2.71 -2.74 -19.93
C LYS A 86 1.78 -3.76 -19.36
#